data_AF-A0A2Z5WY83-F1
#
_entry.id   AF-A0A2Z5WY83-F1
#
_cell.length_a   1.000
_cell.length_b   1.000
_cell.length_c   1.000
_cell.angle_alpha   90.00
_cell.angle_beta   90.00
_cell.angle_gamma   90.00
#
_symmetry.space_group_name_H-M   'P 1'
#
loop_
_entity.id
_entity.type
_entity.pdbx_description
1 polymer ?
#
loop_
_entity_poly.entity_id
_entity_poly.type
_entity_poly.pdbx_seq_one_letter_code
_entity_poly.pdbx_strand_id
1 'polypeptide(L)'
;MTSLKNALEEIVVVEVQEQLKHLNQQAREAINLSEVTAFALNRLPVLYASTSRGWLQQRKRAHNDLKHQIVSTVQHALLGVKRDSLRQVTKIAASKIETPAHVLTKLQRLFSKPSLIWQDVPQAFQETLALVTHTPEYAGLSVNDRRRIHEIKGYLHRKENIHSHADWHTNVELPNPELTSYIISASYFLINVLEDLVKQEIQNQLVHMANMLPRKVGIDDVAAYVLNRLPPMYATTEQGVIWQTQKAKEELSSQIESTVIQSMMTLSKTPRRLADPLPLLKFEEDCEQAMRELRLICQRDDITWRNLASLAEYAIAQERQGMTYWRQQWRMLGQIYSEMYLKPGDAELSLSNSTEGEILIIRTHTKSAFGWLADNPKNLGISTLRLFPAVAAIELYASFLDFTVSYTREEMAADGII
;
A
#
# COMPACT_ATOMS: atom_id res chain seq x y z
N MET A 1 2.77 -8.87 -4.62
CA MET A 1 2.43 -9.57 -5.88
C MET A 1 1.82 -8.60 -6.87
N THR A 2 2.67 -7.77 -7.45
CA THR A 2 2.36 -6.75 -8.46
C THR A 2 3.26 -6.89 -9.68
N SER A 3 3.49 -8.13 -10.13
CA SER A 3 4.16 -8.45 -11.39
C SER A 3 3.34 -8.05 -12.62
N LEU A 4 2.15 -7.46 -12.44
CA LEU A 4 1.25 -7.03 -13.50
C LEU A 4 0.95 -5.54 -13.35
N LYS A 5 1.16 -4.75 -14.40
CA LYS A 5 0.84 -3.32 -14.40
C LYS A 5 0.44 -2.79 -15.77
N ASN A 6 -0.53 -1.87 -15.80
CA ASN A 6 -0.86 -1.10 -17.00
C ASN A 6 0.11 0.07 -17.17
N ALA A 7 0.84 0.09 -18.28
CA ALA A 7 1.80 1.15 -18.58
C ALA A 7 1.15 2.53 -18.80
N LEU A 8 -0.15 2.57 -19.15
CA LEU A 8 -0.85 3.84 -19.41
C LEU A 8 -1.22 4.61 -18.13
N GLU A 9 -1.33 3.97 -16.98
CA GLU A 9 -1.74 4.64 -15.73
C GLU A 9 -0.81 5.82 -15.39
N GLU A 10 0.49 5.60 -15.47
CA GLU A 10 1.52 6.63 -15.23
C GLU A 10 1.42 7.76 -16.26
N ILE A 11 1.33 7.41 -17.54
CA ILE A 11 1.35 8.37 -18.64
C ILE A 11 0.11 9.28 -18.59
N VAL A 12 -1.06 8.70 -18.33
CA VAL A 12 -2.32 9.44 -18.19
C VAL A 12 -2.27 10.36 -16.98
N VAL A 13 -1.74 9.91 -15.84
CA VAL A 13 -1.61 10.76 -14.65
C VAL A 13 -0.69 11.96 -14.92
N VAL A 14 0.46 11.74 -15.54
CA VAL A 14 1.41 12.82 -15.86
C VAL A 14 0.75 13.83 -16.81
N GLU A 15 0.07 13.36 -17.85
CA GLU A 15 -0.66 14.22 -18.77
C GLU A 15 -1.77 15.03 -18.07
N VAL A 16 -2.56 14.40 -17.20
CA VAL A 16 -3.59 15.09 -16.40
C VAL A 16 -2.97 16.20 -15.55
N GLN A 17 -1.84 15.91 -14.89
CA GLN A 17 -1.12 16.90 -14.08
C GLN A 17 -0.57 18.06 -14.93
N GLU A 18 -0.05 17.78 -16.13
CA GLU A 18 0.44 18.79 -17.06
C GLU A 18 -0.69 19.70 -17.54
N GLN A 19 -1.80 19.15 -18.02
CA GLN A 19 -2.94 19.94 -18.47
C GLN A 19 -3.56 20.78 -17.34
N LEU A 20 -3.57 20.29 -16.10
CA LEU A 20 -4.06 21.04 -14.95
C LEU A 20 -3.20 22.23 -14.57
N LYS A 21 -1.87 22.20 -14.80
CA LYS A 21 -0.99 23.35 -14.58
C LYS A 21 -1.36 24.54 -15.47
N HIS A 22 -2.07 24.31 -16.56
CA HIS A 22 -2.54 25.36 -17.48
C HIS A 22 -3.94 25.90 -17.14
N LEU A 23 -4.67 25.28 -16.21
CA LEU A 23 -6.02 25.70 -15.80
C LEU A 23 -5.99 26.70 -14.62
N ASN A 24 -7.06 27.49 -14.47
CA ASN A 24 -7.24 28.45 -13.36
C ASN A 24 -7.37 27.74 -12.00
N GLN A 25 -6.96 28.40 -10.91
CA GLN A 25 -6.93 27.82 -9.57
C GLN A 25 -8.30 27.33 -9.06
N GLN A 26 -9.39 28.06 -9.35
CA GLN A 26 -10.76 27.65 -9.03
C GLN A 26 -11.17 26.36 -9.74
N ALA A 27 -10.74 26.16 -10.98
CA ALA A 27 -11.00 24.94 -11.73
C ALA A 27 -10.18 23.76 -11.19
N ARG A 28 -8.94 24.00 -10.76
CA ARG A 28 -8.08 22.95 -10.17
C ARG A 28 -8.66 22.39 -8.88
N GLU A 29 -9.21 23.24 -8.02
CA GLU A 29 -9.78 22.82 -6.74
C GLU A 29 -11.10 22.06 -6.91
N ALA A 30 -11.82 22.28 -8.01
CA ALA A 30 -13.07 21.61 -8.34
C ALA A 30 -12.87 20.22 -8.95
N ILE A 31 -11.72 19.94 -9.58
CA ILE A 31 -11.49 18.70 -10.33
C ILE A 31 -10.92 17.61 -9.42
N ASN A 32 -11.52 16.41 -9.42
CA ASN A 32 -10.95 15.23 -8.78
C ASN A 32 -10.02 14.50 -9.75
N LEU A 33 -8.71 14.53 -9.48
CA LEU A 33 -7.68 13.89 -10.32
C LEU A 33 -7.97 12.41 -10.58
N SER A 34 -8.38 11.67 -9.55
CA SER A 34 -8.62 10.23 -9.65
C SER A 34 -9.77 9.90 -10.59
N GLU A 35 -10.83 10.73 -10.60
CA GLU A 35 -11.99 10.53 -11.48
C GLU A 35 -11.65 10.84 -12.93
N VAL A 36 -10.86 11.90 -13.17
CA VAL A 36 -10.37 12.25 -14.51
C VAL A 36 -9.50 11.13 -15.06
N THR A 37 -8.58 10.58 -14.26
CA THR A 37 -7.71 9.49 -14.69
C THR A 37 -8.50 8.22 -14.96
N ALA A 38 -9.45 7.84 -14.10
CA ALA A 38 -10.32 6.69 -14.33
C ALA A 38 -11.17 6.86 -15.60
N PHE A 39 -11.73 8.05 -15.83
CA PHE A 39 -12.52 8.35 -17.01
C PHE A 39 -11.69 8.23 -18.29
N ALA A 40 -10.47 8.76 -18.29
CA ALA A 40 -9.55 8.66 -19.43
C ALA A 40 -9.14 7.20 -19.68
N LEU A 41 -8.74 6.47 -18.64
CA LEU A 41 -8.30 5.07 -18.78
C LEU A 41 -9.41 4.14 -19.27
N ASN A 42 -10.68 4.38 -18.90
CA ASN A 42 -11.82 3.61 -19.40
C ASN A 42 -12.11 3.81 -20.90
N ARG A 43 -11.47 4.81 -21.54
CA ARG A 43 -11.63 5.12 -22.97
C ARG A 43 -10.38 4.86 -23.80
N LEU A 44 -9.30 4.44 -23.15
CA LEU A 44 -8.02 4.14 -23.78
C LEU A 44 -7.82 2.62 -23.85
N PRO A 45 -7.07 2.12 -24.84
CA PRO A 45 -6.71 0.71 -24.87
C PRO A 45 -5.79 0.38 -23.69
N VAL A 46 -6.00 -0.72 -22.97
CA VAL A 46 -5.12 -1.10 -21.87
C VAL A 46 -3.81 -1.70 -22.39
N LEU A 47 -2.70 -1.40 -21.70
CA LEU A 47 -1.36 -1.88 -22.04
C LEU A 47 -0.69 -2.52 -20.83
N TYR A 48 -1.22 -3.67 -20.42
CA TYR A 48 -0.65 -4.49 -19.35
C TYR A 48 0.64 -5.18 -19.78
N ALA A 49 1.59 -5.21 -18.88
CA ALA A 49 2.83 -5.95 -19.02
C ALA A 49 3.14 -6.75 -17.74
N SER A 50 3.72 -7.94 -17.93
CA SER A 50 4.23 -8.80 -16.85
C SER A 50 5.76 -8.80 -16.73
N THR A 51 6.46 -8.23 -17.71
CA THR A 51 7.93 -8.27 -17.83
C THR A 51 8.50 -6.88 -18.05
N SER A 52 9.74 -6.64 -17.60
CA SER A 52 10.43 -5.35 -17.75
C SER A 52 10.52 -4.90 -19.21
N ARG A 53 10.91 -5.81 -20.11
CA ARG A 53 10.99 -5.57 -21.56
C ARG A 53 9.63 -5.26 -22.16
N GLY A 54 8.60 -6.03 -21.79
CA GLY A 54 7.23 -5.79 -22.23
C GLY A 54 6.74 -4.41 -21.78
N TRP A 55 7.01 -4.03 -20.54
CA TRP A 55 6.64 -2.74 -19.98
C TRP A 55 7.29 -1.57 -20.73
N LEU A 56 8.60 -1.66 -21.00
CA LEU A 56 9.31 -0.64 -21.78
C LEU A 56 8.80 -0.54 -23.23
N GLN A 57 8.46 -1.68 -23.85
CA GLN A 57 7.84 -1.71 -25.18
C GLN A 57 6.46 -1.03 -25.18
N GLN A 58 5.62 -1.32 -24.18
CA GLN A 58 4.30 -0.68 -24.07
C GLN A 58 4.40 0.82 -23.82
N ARG A 59 5.37 1.27 -23.01
CA ARG A 59 5.66 2.70 -22.83
C ARG A 59 6.04 3.36 -24.16
N LYS A 60 6.93 2.75 -24.95
CA LYS A 60 7.30 3.25 -26.27
C LYS A 60 6.10 3.33 -27.21
N ARG A 61 5.26 2.29 -27.23
CA ARG A 61 4.02 2.26 -28.01
C ARG A 61 3.06 3.40 -27.60
N ALA A 62 2.89 3.62 -26.30
CA ALA A 62 2.04 4.70 -25.81
C ALA A 62 2.54 6.09 -26.24
N HIS A 63 3.86 6.32 -26.22
CA HIS A 63 4.45 7.59 -26.64
C HIS A 63 4.40 7.82 -28.15
N ASN A 64 4.60 6.77 -28.94
CA ASN A 64 4.65 6.89 -30.40
C ASN A 64 3.26 6.89 -31.04
N ASP A 65 2.39 5.97 -30.62
CA ASP A 65 1.13 5.70 -31.33
C ASP A 65 -0.07 6.36 -30.65
N LEU A 66 -0.09 6.40 -29.31
CA LEU A 66 -1.28 6.78 -28.55
C LEU A 66 -1.22 8.20 -27.98
N LYS A 67 -0.11 8.92 -28.13
CA LYS A 67 0.07 10.24 -27.52
C LYS A 67 -1.06 11.21 -27.84
N HIS A 68 -1.44 11.36 -29.11
CA HIS A 68 -2.54 12.23 -29.51
C HIS A 68 -3.90 11.81 -28.93
N GLN A 69 -4.14 10.50 -28.83
CA GLN A 69 -5.37 9.96 -28.25
C GLN A 69 -5.41 10.15 -26.73
N ILE A 70 -4.27 10.04 -26.05
CA ILE A 70 -4.16 10.28 -24.61
C ILE A 70 -4.47 11.76 -24.31
N VAL A 71 -3.83 12.68 -25.04
CA VAL A 71 -4.04 14.13 -24.85
C VAL A 71 -5.52 14.50 -25.05
N SER A 72 -6.15 14.01 -26.12
CA SER A 72 -7.55 14.33 -26.42
C SER A 72 -8.52 13.70 -25.43
N THR A 73 -8.31 12.45 -25.02
CA THR A 73 -9.18 11.79 -24.03
C THR A 73 -9.06 12.42 -22.65
N VAL A 74 -7.85 12.82 -22.23
CA VAL A 74 -7.63 13.59 -20.99
C VAL A 74 -8.32 14.95 -21.05
N GLN A 75 -8.23 15.66 -22.18
CA GLN A 75 -8.93 16.92 -22.35
C GLN A 75 -10.45 16.75 -22.24
N HIS A 76 -11.01 15.72 -22.88
CA HIS A 76 -12.43 15.38 -22.74
C HIS A 76 -12.79 14.98 -21.30
N ALA A 77 -11.91 14.28 -20.60
CA ALA A 77 -12.09 13.90 -19.20
C ALA A 77 -12.16 15.14 -18.29
N LEU A 78 -11.26 16.11 -18.48
CA LEU A 78 -11.24 17.37 -17.73
C LEU A 78 -12.51 18.21 -17.96
N LEU A 79 -13.08 18.17 -19.18
CA LEU A 79 -14.33 18.86 -19.49
C LEU A 79 -15.57 18.13 -18.95
N GLY A 80 -15.56 16.80 -18.97
CA GLY A 80 -16.69 15.95 -18.59
C GLY A 80 -16.81 15.71 -17.09
N VAL A 81 -15.69 15.65 -16.36
CA VAL A 81 -15.66 15.45 -14.91
C VAL A 81 -15.85 16.80 -14.21
N LYS A 82 -17.10 17.23 -14.11
CA LYS A 82 -17.51 18.30 -13.18
C LYS A 82 -17.89 17.67 -11.85
N ARG A 83 -17.55 18.32 -10.73
CA ARG A 83 -18.03 17.93 -9.40
C ARG A 83 -19.55 17.99 -9.39
N ASP A 84 -20.18 16.83 -9.48
CA ASP A 84 -21.58 16.70 -9.10
C ASP A 84 -21.68 16.96 -7.60
N SER A 85 -22.12 18.16 -7.22
CA SER A 85 -22.26 18.58 -5.82
C SER A 85 -23.22 17.69 -5.01
N LEU A 86 -24.04 16.89 -5.70
CA LEU A 86 -25.00 15.94 -5.13
C LEU A 86 -24.44 14.52 -4.98
N ARG A 87 -23.28 14.21 -5.55
CA ARG A 87 -22.67 12.88 -5.47
C ARG A 87 -21.84 12.80 -4.19
N GLN A 88 -22.29 11.99 -3.24
CA GLN A 88 -21.44 11.63 -2.09
C GLN A 88 -20.25 10.80 -2.61
N VAL A 89 -19.06 11.40 -2.59
CA VAL A 89 -17.83 10.71 -2.96
C VAL A 89 -17.45 9.75 -1.82
N THR A 90 -18.05 8.56 -1.83
CA THR A 90 -17.59 7.45 -0.99
C THR A 90 -16.27 6.94 -1.56
N LYS A 91 -15.17 7.44 -0.99
CA LYS A 91 -13.83 6.94 -1.29
C LYS A 91 -13.78 5.44 -1.00
N ILE A 92 -13.11 4.67 -1.85
CA ILE A 92 -12.92 3.24 -1.63
C ILE A 92 -12.25 3.05 -0.25
N ALA A 93 -12.77 2.12 0.55
CA ALA A 93 -12.21 1.80 1.85
C ALA A 93 -10.71 1.52 1.72
N ALA A 94 -9.89 2.21 2.53
CA ALA A 94 -8.44 2.14 2.45
C ALA A 94 -7.95 0.69 2.44
N SER A 95 -8.54 -0.17 3.28
CA SER A 95 -8.22 -1.60 3.42
C SER A 95 -8.27 -2.43 2.12
N LYS A 96 -9.09 -2.05 1.13
CA LYS A 96 -9.16 -2.75 -0.17
C LYS A 96 -8.07 -2.30 -1.16
N ILE A 97 -7.46 -1.14 -0.93
CA ILE A 97 -6.49 -0.50 -1.83
C ILE A 97 -5.08 -0.45 -1.26
N GLU A 98 -4.89 -0.56 0.07
CA GLU A 98 -3.57 -0.37 0.67
C GLU A 98 -2.55 -1.35 0.06
N THR A 99 -1.73 -0.83 -0.82
CA THR A 99 -0.50 -1.48 -1.29
C THR A 99 0.66 -0.91 -0.48
N PRO A 100 1.81 -1.61 -0.43
CA PRO A 100 3.00 -1.07 0.22
C PRO A 100 3.34 0.34 -0.30
N ALA A 101 3.17 0.60 -1.60
CA ALA A 101 3.34 1.94 -2.18
C ALA A 101 2.50 3.02 -1.48
N HIS A 102 1.25 2.74 -1.10
CA HIS A 102 0.41 3.69 -0.36
C HIS A 102 1.00 4.02 0.99
N VAL A 103 1.49 3.02 1.71
CA VAL A 103 2.14 3.22 3.01
C VAL A 103 3.42 4.02 2.84
N LEU A 104 4.23 3.73 1.82
CA LEU A 104 5.43 4.52 1.54
C LEU A 104 5.08 6.00 1.31
N THR A 105 4.00 6.33 0.59
CA THR A 105 3.58 7.73 0.43
C THR A 105 3.13 8.38 1.73
N LYS A 106 2.45 7.63 2.62
CA LYS A 106 2.11 8.11 3.96
C LYS A 106 3.38 8.39 4.76
N LEU A 107 4.35 7.47 4.74
CA LEU A 107 5.65 7.61 5.41
C LEU A 107 6.47 8.78 4.85
N GLN A 108 6.50 8.98 3.53
CA GLN A 108 7.15 10.14 2.89
C GLN A 108 6.58 11.47 3.40
N ARG A 109 5.26 11.55 3.61
CA ARG A 109 4.61 12.73 4.19
C ARG A 109 4.94 12.87 5.68
N LEU A 110 4.90 11.77 6.43
CA LEU A 110 5.20 11.76 7.87
C LEU A 110 6.64 12.19 8.16
N PHE A 111 7.61 11.64 7.43
CA PHE A 111 9.03 11.95 7.58
C PHE A 111 9.47 13.20 6.82
N SER A 112 8.59 13.83 6.04
CA SER A 112 8.88 15.00 5.21
C SER A 112 10.01 14.78 4.18
N LYS A 113 10.22 13.53 3.74
CA LYS A 113 11.22 13.13 2.73
C LYS A 113 10.50 12.63 1.46
N PRO A 114 10.38 13.44 0.38
CA PRO A 114 9.60 13.06 -0.81
C PRO A 114 10.28 12.00 -1.69
N SER A 115 11.61 11.84 -1.57
CA SER A 115 12.39 10.86 -2.33
C SER A 115 12.70 9.58 -1.54
N LEU A 116 11.97 9.32 -0.46
CA LEU A 116 12.22 8.16 0.41
C LEU A 116 11.90 6.85 -0.32
N ILE A 117 12.87 5.95 -0.36
CA ILE A 117 12.74 4.57 -0.85
C ILE A 117 12.58 3.65 0.36
N TRP A 118 12.02 2.45 0.17
CA TRP A 118 11.85 1.46 1.24
C TRP A 118 13.14 1.16 2.02
N GLN A 119 14.27 1.03 1.33
CA GLN A 119 15.57 0.78 1.96
C GLN A 119 15.97 1.86 2.99
N ASP A 120 15.56 3.11 2.77
CA ASP A 120 15.90 4.24 3.64
C ASP A 120 14.90 4.42 4.79
N VAL A 121 13.76 3.70 4.78
CA VAL A 121 12.70 3.85 5.79
C VAL A 121 13.19 3.59 7.21
N PRO A 122 13.96 2.52 7.51
CA PRO A 122 14.43 2.25 8.87
C PRO A 122 15.33 3.37 9.41
N GLN A 123 16.25 3.86 8.58
CA GLN A 123 17.13 4.98 8.93
C GLN A 123 16.34 6.28 9.11
N ALA A 124 15.44 6.60 8.18
CA ALA A 124 14.61 7.79 8.26
C ALA A 124 13.72 7.79 9.52
N PHE A 125 13.18 6.63 9.90
CA PHE A 125 12.42 6.48 11.13
C PHE A 125 13.26 6.84 12.36
N GLN A 126 14.46 6.25 12.51
CA GLN A 126 15.36 6.56 13.62
C GLN A 126 15.78 8.03 13.65
N GLU A 127 16.14 8.60 12.50
CA GLU A 127 16.50 10.02 12.39
C GLU A 127 15.34 10.92 12.81
N THR A 128 14.11 10.63 12.41
CA THR A 128 12.96 11.44 12.82
C THR A 128 12.70 11.36 14.31
N LEU A 129 12.84 10.20 14.93
CA LEU A 129 12.74 10.07 16.38
C LEU A 129 13.84 10.87 17.09
N ALA A 130 15.10 10.79 16.60
CA ALA A 130 16.21 11.56 17.14
C ALA A 130 16.00 13.08 17.03
N LEU A 131 15.48 13.55 15.89
CA LEU A 131 15.17 14.96 15.67
C LEU A 131 14.06 15.47 16.59
N VAL A 132 13.02 14.66 16.83
CA VAL A 132 11.93 14.99 17.77
C VAL A 132 12.47 15.04 19.20
N THR A 133 13.35 14.11 19.59
CA THR A 133 13.95 14.12 20.94
C THR A 133 14.86 15.31 21.21
N HIS A 134 15.62 15.77 20.22
CA HIS A 134 16.62 16.84 20.43
C HIS A 134 16.07 18.26 20.22
N THR A 135 14.93 18.41 19.54
CA THR A 135 14.35 19.73 19.25
C THR A 135 12.83 19.70 19.35
N PRO A 136 12.25 20.00 20.53
CA PRO A 136 10.79 20.08 20.70
C PRO A 136 10.15 21.16 19.81
N GLU A 137 10.90 22.21 19.45
CA GLU A 137 10.47 23.24 18.47
C GLU A 137 10.33 22.69 17.04
N TYR A 138 11.10 21.66 16.65
CA TYR A 138 11.00 21.01 15.33
C TYR A 138 9.66 20.28 15.16
N ALA A 139 9.04 19.89 16.28
CA ALA A 139 7.75 19.22 16.30
C ALA A 139 6.55 20.18 16.11
N GLY A 140 6.69 21.47 16.40
CA GLY A 140 5.65 22.50 16.16
C GLY A 140 5.59 23.01 14.72
N LEU A 141 6.61 22.70 13.92
CA LEU A 141 6.74 23.18 12.56
C LEU A 141 5.73 22.54 11.62
N SER A 142 5.15 23.35 10.73
CA SER A 142 4.34 22.87 9.62
C SER A 142 5.15 21.91 8.75
N VAL A 143 4.45 21.00 8.05
CA VAL A 143 5.06 20.06 7.08
C VAL A 143 5.96 20.81 6.09
N ASN A 144 5.59 22.04 5.73
CA ASN A 144 6.38 22.89 4.83
C ASN A 144 7.67 23.44 5.48
N ASP A 145 7.63 23.80 6.76
CA ASP A 145 8.79 24.32 7.47
C ASP A 145 9.80 23.20 7.77
N ARG A 146 9.32 21.99 8.06
CA ARG A 146 10.18 20.80 8.20
C ARG A 146 10.89 20.45 6.90
N ARG A 147 10.19 20.53 5.75
CA ARG A 147 10.82 20.36 4.42
C ARG A 147 11.93 21.38 4.19
N ARG A 148 11.66 22.66 4.47
CA ARG A 148 12.66 23.74 4.33
C ARG A 148 13.88 23.50 5.21
N ILE A 149 13.73 23.08 6.47
CA ILE A 149 14.88 22.79 7.32
C ILE A 149 15.68 21.60 6.80
N HIS A 150 15.00 20.58 6.27
CA HIS A 150 15.69 19.45 5.67
C HIS A 150 16.47 19.83 4.40
N GLU A 151 15.89 20.69 3.55
CA GLU A 151 16.58 21.28 2.40
C GLU A 151 17.81 22.09 2.86
N ILE A 152 17.66 22.93 3.88
CA ILE A 152 18.75 23.74 4.45
C ILE A 152 19.84 22.85 5.04
N LYS A 153 19.49 21.82 5.82
CA LYS A 153 20.47 20.83 6.33
C LYS A 153 21.19 20.11 5.20
N GLY A 154 20.47 19.71 4.15
CA GLY A 154 21.05 19.10 2.96
C GLY A 154 21.98 20.05 2.19
N TYR A 155 21.72 21.35 2.21
CA TYR A 155 22.63 22.38 1.69
C TYR A 155 23.87 22.57 2.57
N LEU A 156 23.70 22.56 3.90
CA LEU A 156 24.81 22.72 4.86
C LEU A 156 25.76 21.50 4.84
N HIS A 157 25.24 20.28 4.82
CA HIS A 157 26.05 19.08 4.67
C HIS A 157 26.77 19.00 3.31
N ARG A 158 26.15 19.51 2.24
CA ARG A 158 26.83 19.66 0.94
C ARG A 158 27.96 20.70 0.99
N LYS A 159 27.87 21.69 1.88
CA LYS A 159 28.91 22.71 2.07
C LYS A 159 30.12 22.19 2.85
N GLU A 160 29.94 21.20 3.72
CA GLU A 160 31.04 20.52 4.42
C GLU A 160 31.86 19.58 3.50
N ASN A 161 31.29 19.13 2.38
CA ASN A 161 31.95 18.22 1.42
C ASN A 161 32.51 18.90 0.15
N ILE A 162 32.72 20.22 0.16
CA ILE A 162 33.28 20.93 -1.02
C ILE A 162 34.79 20.78 -1.03
N HIS A 163 35.28 19.63 -1.53
CA HIS A 163 36.53 19.50 -2.29
C HIS A 163 36.46 18.37 -3.34
N SER A 164 35.32 18.24 -4.04
CA SER A 164 35.28 17.54 -5.32
C SER A 164 34.31 18.23 -6.29
N HIS A 165 34.89 18.62 -7.41
CA HIS A 165 34.36 19.38 -8.53
C HIS A 165 33.18 18.71 -9.25
N ALA A 166 32.26 19.56 -9.75
CA ALA A 166 31.41 19.42 -10.96
C ALA A 166 30.38 18.26 -10.99
N ASP A 167 29.10 18.42 -11.33
CA ASP A 167 28.44 19.28 -12.32
C ASP A 167 27.00 19.63 -11.86
N TRP A 168 26.61 20.91 -11.97
CA TRP A 168 25.23 21.36 -11.79
C TRP A 168 24.60 21.68 -13.14
N HIS A 169 24.14 20.63 -13.82
CA HIS A 169 23.02 20.80 -14.73
C HIS A 169 21.72 20.63 -13.95
N THR A 170 21.03 21.75 -13.83
CA THR A 170 19.69 21.95 -13.27
C THR A 170 18.68 21.12 -14.04
N ASN A 171 18.53 19.85 -13.69
CA ASN A 171 17.31 19.12 -13.91
C ASN A 171 16.71 18.82 -12.55
N VAL A 172 15.53 19.39 -12.29
CA VAL A 172 14.55 18.80 -11.38
C VAL A 172 14.05 17.52 -12.09
N GLU A 173 14.96 16.57 -12.27
CA GLU A 173 14.66 15.24 -12.77
C GLU A 173 14.19 14.45 -11.56
N LEU A 174 12.91 14.06 -11.65
CA LEU A 174 12.20 13.21 -10.73
C LEU A 174 13.10 12.04 -10.26
N PRO A 175 13.14 11.73 -8.96
CA PRO A 175 13.92 10.61 -8.46
C PRO A 175 13.35 9.32 -9.05
N ASN A 176 14.11 8.68 -9.94
CA ASN A 176 13.87 7.36 -10.54
C ASN A 176 12.45 7.19 -11.18
N PRO A 177 12.31 7.11 -12.52
CA PRO A 177 11.00 6.93 -13.17
C PRO A 177 10.27 5.67 -12.70
N GLU A 178 11.01 4.65 -12.25
CA GLU A 178 10.45 3.42 -11.68
C GLU A 178 9.76 3.66 -10.32
N LEU A 179 10.37 4.46 -9.44
CA LEU A 179 9.81 4.84 -8.15
C LEU A 179 8.57 5.72 -8.35
N THR A 180 8.63 6.63 -9.32
CA THR A 180 7.50 7.49 -9.67
C THR A 180 6.32 6.64 -10.15
N SER A 181 6.58 5.65 -11.02
CA SER A 181 5.56 4.69 -11.43
C SER A 181 4.95 3.95 -10.23
N TYR A 182 5.79 3.44 -9.33
CA TYR A 182 5.37 2.70 -8.14
C TYR A 182 4.47 3.53 -7.21
N ILE A 183 4.82 4.81 -6.99
CA ILE A 183 4.11 5.74 -6.12
C ILE A 183 2.84 6.31 -6.75
N ILE A 184 2.85 6.57 -8.07
CA ILE A 184 1.72 7.20 -8.76
C ILE A 184 0.45 6.37 -8.60
N SER A 185 0.50 5.06 -8.85
CA SER A 185 -0.67 4.18 -8.67
C SER A 185 -1.20 4.18 -7.23
N ALA A 186 -0.35 4.49 -6.26
CA ALA A 186 -0.74 4.59 -4.86
C ALA A 186 -1.24 5.99 -4.43
N SER A 187 -0.97 7.00 -5.23
CA SER A 187 -1.44 8.35 -4.95
C SER A 187 -2.88 8.56 -5.41
N TYR A 188 -3.33 7.76 -6.38
CA TYR A 188 -4.67 7.80 -6.94
C TYR A 188 -5.39 6.50 -6.59
N PHE A 189 -6.48 6.60 -5.83
CA PHE A 189 -7.34 5.46 -5.46
C PHE A 189 -8.08 4.93 -6.70
N LEU A 190 -7.37 4.17 -7.53
CA LEU A 190 -7.80 3.68 -8.82
C LEU A 190 -7.60 2.16 -8.85
N ILE A 191 -8.65 1.42 -9.16
CA ILE A 191 -8.58 -0.04 -9.32
C ILE A 191 -9.26 -0.41 -10.64
N ASN A 192 -8.61 -1.28 -11.42
CA ASN A 192 -9.28 -2.00 -12.49
C ASN A 192 -9.97 -3.25 -11.93
N VAL A 193 -11.29 -3.25 -11.93
CA VAL A 193 -12.13 -4.32 -11.36
C VAL A 193 -11.89 -5.67 -12.03
N LEU A 194 -11.50 -5.68 -13.30
CA LEU A 194 -11.24 -6.92 -14.02
C LEU A 194 -9.98 -7.64 -13.54
N GLU A 195 -9.02 -6.96 -12.91
CA GLU A 195 -7.79 -7.62 -12.46
C GLU A 195 -8.07 -8.74 -11.46
N ASP A 196 -8.94 -8.50 -10.49
CA ASP A 196 -9.27 -9.49 -9.46
C ASP A 196 -10.15 -10.61 -10.01
N LEU A 197 -11.14 -10.28 -10.85
CA LEU A 197 -12.01 -11.28 -11.49
C LEU A 197 -11.21 -12.21 -12.41
N VAL A 198 -10.32 -11.66 -13.23
CA VAL A 198 -9.44 -12.43 -14.12
C VAL A 198 -8.48 -13.30 -13.31
N LYS A 199 -7.89 -12.78 -12.21
CA LYS A 199 -7.02 -13.58 -11.34
C LYS A 199 -7.75 -14.78 -10.73
N GLN A 200 -8.96 -14.58 -10.20
CA GLN A 200 -9.79 -15.66 -9.65
C GLN A 200 -10.10 -16.71 -10.72
N GLU A 201 -10.50 -16.27 -11.91
CA GLU A 201 -10.83 -17.19 -13.00
C GLU A 201 -9.60 -17.98 -13.48
N ILE A 202 -8.44 -17.33 -13.58
CA ILE A 202 -7.17 -18.02 -13.91
C ILE A 202 -6.86 -19.08 -12.87
N GLN A 203 -7.02 -18.79 -11.57
CA GLN A 203 -6.77 -19.77 -10.51
C GLN A 203 -7.72 -20.96 -10.60
N ASN A 204 -9.02 -20.71 -10.82
CA ASN A 204 -10.01 -21.78 -11.00
C ASN A 204 -9.66 -22.66 -12.19
N GLN A 205 -9.40 -22.06 -13.36
CA GLN A 205 -9.09 -22.78 -14.59
C GLN A 205 -7.74 -23.52 -14.52
N LEU A 206 -6.74 -22.98 -13.82
CA LEU A 206 -5.48 -23.68 -13.60
C LEU A 206 -5.65 -24.96 -12.80
N VAL A 207 -6.55 -24.99 -11.81
CA VAL A 207 -6.87 -26.21 -11.05
C VAL A 207 -7.53 -27.26 -11.95
N HIS A 208 -8.47 -26.84 -12.81
CA HIS A 208 -9.19 -27.76 -13.70
C HIS A 208 -8.34 -28.25 -14.89
N MET A 209 -7.49 -27.39 -15.45
CA MET A 209 -6.69 -27.67 -16.65
C MET A 209 -5.24 -28.09 -16.37
N ALA A 210 -4.84 -28.24 -15.11
CA ALA A 210 -3.45 -28.57 -14.71
C ALA A 210 -2.87 -29.76 -15.48
N ASN A 211 -3.69 -30.78 -15.74
CA ASN A 211 -3.27 -32.02 -16.41
C ASN A 211 -3.32 -31.94 -17.95
N MET A 212 -3.99 -30.93 -18.52
CA MET A 212 -4.13 -30.76 -19.98
C MET A 212 -3.12 -29.79 -20.58
N LEU A 213 -2.44 -29.00 -19.75
CA LEU A 213 -1.49 -28.00 -20.22
C LEU A 213 -0.12 -28.65 -20.46
N PRO A 214 0.44 -28.54 -21.68
CA PRO A 214 1.76 -29.12 -21.98
C PRO A 214 2.90 -28.47 -21.20
N ARG A 215 2.69 -27.26 -20.64
CA ARG A 215 3.66 -26.51 -19.84
C ARG A 215 2.97 -25.70 -18.75
N LYS A 216 3.66 -25.54 -17.61
CA LYS A 216 3.22 -24.63 -16.54
C LYS A 216 3.24 -23.19 -17.07
N VAL A 217 2.11 -22.49 -16.98
CA VAL A 217 1.96 -21.08 -17.40
C VAL A 217 1.98 -20.18 -16.16
N GLY A 218 2.56 -18.99 -16.26
CA GLY A 218 2.55 -18.00 -15.18
C GLY A 218 1.21 -17.28 -15.11
N ILE A 219 0.66 -17.11 -13.90
CA ILE A 219 -0.63 -16.42 -13.69
C ILE A 219 -0.58 -14.99 -14.26
N ASP A 220 0.54 -14.29 -14.06
CA ASP A 220 0.68 -12.89 -14.45
C ASP A 220 0.77 -12.71 -15.97
N ASP A 221 1.40 -13.65 -16.68
CA ASP A 221 1.48 -13.62 -18.15
C ASP A 221 0.11 -13.85 -18.77
N VAL A 222 -0.67 -14.77 -18.19
CA VAL A 222 -2.05 -15.05 -18.59
C VAL A 222 -2.91 -13.82 -18.31
N ALA A 223 -2.80 -13.23 -17.12
CA ALA A 223 -3.54 -12.03 -16.75
C ALA A 223 -3.22 -10.85 -17.68
N ALA A 224 -1.94 -10.58 -17.98
CA ALA A 224 -1.54 -9.54 -18.92
C ALA A 224 -2.11 -9.79 -20.32
N TYR A 225 -2.08 -11.03 -20.79
CA TYR A 225 -2.62 -11.40 -22.10
C TYR A 225 -4.14 -11.23 -22.19
N VAL A 226 -4.86 -11.60 -21.13
CA VAL A 226 -6.33 -11.53 -21.05
C VAL A 226 -6.78 -10.08 -20.91
N LEU A 227 -6.23 -9.32 -19.96
CA LEU A 227 -6.63 -7.93 -19.74
C LEU A 227 -6.39 -7.06 -20.96
N ASN A 228 -5.31 -7.29 -21.72
CA ASN A 228 -5.06 -6.61 -22.99
C ASN A 228 -6.10 -6.86 -24.10
N ARG A 229 -7.07 -7.76 -23.89
CA ARG A 229 -8.16 -8.07 -24.82
C ARG A 229 -9.54 -7.73 -24.26
N LEU A 230 -9.61 -7.30 -23.01
CA LEU A 230 -10.85 -6.94 -22.34
C LEU A 230 -10.96 -5.41 -22.26
N PRO A 231 -12.19 -4.86 -22.23
CA PRO A 231 -12.38 -3.44 -21.99
C PRO A 231 -11.92 -3.06 -20.58
N PRO A 232 -11.21 -1.92 -20.38
CA PRO A 232 -10.87 -1.44 -19.04
C PRO A 232 -12.12 -1.12 -18.21
N MET A 233 -12.07 -1.45 -16.92
CA MET A 233 -13.10 -1.13 -15.95
C MET A 233 -12.46 -0.56 -14.67
N TYR A 234 -12.05 0.70 -14.77
CA TYR A 234 -11.49 1.45 -13.66
C TYR A 234 -12.58 2.14 -12.83
N ALA A 235 -12.47 1.99 -11.51
CA ALA A 235 -13.35 2.61 -10.53
C ALA A 235 -12.54 3.34 -9.44
N THR A 236 -13.12 4.43 -8.92
CA THR A 236 -12.53 5.30 -7.88
C THR A 236 -13.36 5.35 -6.59
N THR A 237 -14.59 4.86 -6.64
CA THR A 237 -15.55 4.83 -5.54
C THR A 237 -15.95 3.40 -5.22
N GLU A 238 -16.31 3.13 -3.98
CA GLU A 238 -16.72 1.77 -3.57
C GLU A 238 -17.98 1.31 -4.31
N GLN A 239 -18.97 2.19 -4.44
CA GLN A 239 -20.16 1.94 -5.25
C GLN A 239 -19.81 1.67 -6.72
N GLY A 240 -18.84 2.41 -7.27
CA GLY A 240 -18.33 2.19 -8.62
C GLY A 240 -17.68 0.81 -8.78
N VAL A 241 -16.91 0.36 -7.79
CA VAL A 241 -16.33 -0.99 -7.80
C VAL A 241 -17.42 -2.05 -7.78
N ILE A 242 -18.42 -1.93 -6.90
CA ILE A 242 -19.54 -2.89 -6.81
C ILE A 242 -20.30 -2.94 -8.13
N TRP A 243 -20.68 -1.77 -8.68
CA TRP A 243 -21.43 -1.68 -9.93
C TRP A 243 -20.66 -2.24 -11.12
N GLN A 244 -19.37 -1.89 -11.27
CA GLN A 244 -18.54 -2.42 -12.35
C GLN A 244 -18.29 -3.93 -12.19
N THR A 245 -18.18 -4.42 -10.95
CA THR A 245 -18.03 -5.86 -10.68
C THR A 245 -19.27 -6.61 -11.11
N GLN A 246 -20.46 -6.10 -10.76
CA GLN A 246 -21.72 -6.70 -11.14
C GLN A 246 -21.88 -6.68 -12.67
N LYS A 247 -21.62 -5.54 -13.31
CA LYS A 247 -21.65 -5.41 -14.76
C LYS A 247 -20.70 -6.37 -15.46
N ALA A 248 -19.46 -6.51 -14.97
CA ALA A 248 -18.49 -7.44 -15.52
C ALA A 248 -18.95 -8.91 -15.39
N LYS A 249 -19.60 -9.28 -14.28
CA LYS A 249 -20.15 -10.62 -14.08
C LYS A 249 -21.32 -10.92 -15.02
N GLU A 250 -22.20 -9.95 -15.23
CA GLU A 250 -23.38 -10.09 -16.07
C GLU A 250 -23.04 -10.10 -17.57
N GLU A 251 -22.18 -9.17 -18.02
CA GLU A 251 -21.93 -8.96 -19.45
C GLU A 251 -20.66 -9.66 -19.98
N LEU A 252 -19.62 -9.82 -19.14
CA LEU A 252 -18.29 -10.24 -19.60
C LEU A 252 -17.82 -11.60 -19.07
N SER A 253 -18.59 -12.28 -18.22
CA SER A 253 -18.18 -13.55 -17.60
C SER A 253 -17.77 -14.61 -18.63
N SER A 254 -18.61 -14.86 -19.63
CA SER A 254 -18.33 -15.82 -20.71
C SER A 254 -17.14 -15.40 -21.59
N GLN A 255 -16.97 -14.11 -21.81
CA GLN A 255 -15.83 -13.56 -22.56
C GLN A 255 -14.53 -13.71 -21.76
N ILE A 256 -14.56 -13.47 -20.44
CA ILE A 256 -13.41 -13.66 -19.55
C ILE A 256 -13.00 -15.13 -19.57
N GLU A 257 -13.93 -16.06 -19.35
CA GLU A 257 -13.65 -17.49 -19.32
C GLU A 257 -13.02 -17.97 -20.64
N SER A 258 -13.66 -17.65 -21.78
CA SER A 258 -13.15 -18.06 -23.10
C SER A 258 -11.78 -17.46 -23.43
N THR A 259 -11.55 -16.19 -23.09
CA THR A 259 -10.25 -15.53 -23.31
C THR A 259 -9.16 -16.08 -22.39
N VAL A 260 -9.49 -16.42 -21.14
CA VAL A 260 -8.59 -17.10 -20.19
C VAL A 260 -8.18 -18.46 -20.74
N ILE A 261 -9.12 -19.31 -21.14
CA ILE A 261 -8.82 -20.64 -21.69
C ILE A 261 -7.96 -20.50 -22.96
N GLN A 262 -8.32 -19.61 -23.88
CA GLN A 262 -7.55 -19.36 -25.09
C GLN A 262 -6.12 -18.90 -24.77
N SER A 263 -5.97 -18.02 -23.78
CA SER A 263 -4.67 -17.49 -23.37
C SER A 263 -3.77 -18.57 -22.77
N MET A 264 -4.30 -19.45 -21.92
CA MET A 264 -3.57 -20.59 -21.37
C MET A 264 -3.10 -21.55 -22.47
N MET A 265 -3.97 -21.85 -23.43
CA MET A 265 -3.62 -22.71 -24.58
C MET A 265 -2.59 -22.06 -25.51
N THR A 266 -2.62 -20.74 -25.66
CA THR A 266 -1.66 -20.01 -26.51
C THR A 266 -0.30 -19.90 -25.82
N LEU A 267 -0.30 -19.56 -24.52
CA LEU A 267 0.92 -19.37 -23.73
C LEU A 267 1.61 -20.70 -23.40
N SER A 268 0.87 -21.79 -23.27
CA SER A 268 1.46 -23.13 -23.09
C SER A 268 2.19 -23.64 -24.34
N LYS A 269 1.76 -23.22 -25.54
CA LYS A 269 2.40 -23.57 -26.82
C LYS A 269 3.63 -22.70 -27.12
N THR A 270 3.68 -21.47 -26.62
CA THR A 270 4.79 -20.56 -26.88
C THR A 270 5.97 -20.84 -25.94
N PRO A 271 7.22 -20.83 -26.43
CA PRO A 271 8.38 -21.02 -25.57
C PRO A 271 8.51 -19.84 -24.61
N ARG A 272 8.66 -20.12 -23.30
CA ARG A 272 8.97 -19.10 -22.31
C ARG A 272 10.28 -18.44 -22.69
N ARG A 273 10.23 -17.13 -22.96
CA ARG A 273 11.43 -16.31 -23.05
C ARG A 273 11.80 -15.96 -21.61
N LEU A 274 13.04 -16.25 -21.22
CA LEU A 274 13.59 -15.73 -19.96
C LEU A 274 13.54 -14.21 -20.06
N ALA A 275 12.63 -13.60 -19.32
CA ALA A 275 12.44 -12.16 -19.29
C ALA A 275 12.46 -11.75 -17.83
N ASP A 276 13.18 -10.67 -17.55
CA ASP A 276 13.29 -10.19 -16.19
C ASP A 276 11.92 -9.72 -15.68
N PRO A 277 11.61 -9.98 -14.40
CA PRO A 277 10.41 -9.47 -13.77
C PRO A 277 10.31 -7.95 -13.89
N LEU A 278 9.10 -7.40 -13.70
CA LEU A 278 8.93 -5.95 -13.60
C LEU A 278 9.86 -5.38 -12.50
N PRO A 279 10.49 -4.21 -12.74
CA PRO A 279 11.35 -3.57 -11.75
C PRO A 279 10.60 -3.23 -10.44
N LEU A 280 9.26 -3.19 -10.49
CA LEU A 280 8.41 -2.97 -9.32
C LEU A 280 8.55 -4.04 -8.23
N LEU A 281 8.93 -5.26 -8.61
CA LEU A 281 9.18 -6.35 -7.66
C LEU A 281 10.36 -6.03 -6.74
N LYS A 282 11.37 -5.28 -7.21
CA LYS A 282 12.48 -4.83 -6.37
C LYS A 282 12.00 -4.00 -5.19
N PHE A 283 11.01 -3.13 -5.39
CA PHE A 283 10.44 -2.34 -4.29
C PHE A 283 9.64 -3.18 -3.29
N GLU A 284 9.06 -4.31 -3.71
CA GLU A 284 8.42 -5.25 -2.77
C GLU A 284 9.49 -5.97 -1.92
N GLU A 285 10.57 -6.43 -2.54
CA GLU A 285 11.71 -7.04 -1.85
C GLU A 285 12.37 -6.05 -0.87
N ASP A 286 12.57 -4.81 -1.30
CA ASP A 286 13.08 -3.72 -0.47
C ASP A 286 12.13 -3.44 0.71
N CYS A 287 10.82 -3.47 0.49
CA CYS A 287 9.84 -3.33 1.55
C CYS A 287 9.97 -4.47 2.57
N GLU A 288 10.08 -5.72 2.13
CA GLU A 288 10.25 -6.86 3.03
C GLU A 288 11.56 -6.79 3.81
N GLN A 289 12.64 -6.34 3.18
CA GLN A 289 13.90 -6.09 3.87
C GLN A 289 13.77 -4.98 4.91
N ALA A 290 13.18 -3.84 4.55
CA ALA A 290 12.94 -2.73 5.47
C ALA A 290 12.08 -3.15 6.66
N MET A 291 11.05 -3.99 6.45
CA MET A 291 10.25 -4.54 7.55
C MET A 291 11.09 -5.43 8.47
N ARG A 292 11.96 -6.29 7.92
CA ARG A 292 12.87 -7.12 8.73
C ARG A 292 13.79 -6.28 9.60
N GLU A 293 14.39 -5.24 9.02
CA GLU A 293 15.25 -4.31 9.76
C GLU A 293 14.48 -3.56 10.84
N LEU A 294 13.27 -3.08 10.55
CA LEU A 294 12.42 -2.39 11.52
C LEU A 294 11.98 -3.29 12.68
N ARG A 295 11.69 -4.57 12.42
CA ARG A 295 11.37 -5.55 13.48
C ARG A 295 12.54 -5.72 14.44
N LEU A 296 13.77 -5.80 13.91
CA LEU A 296 14.98 -5.88 14.73
C LEU A 296 15.21 -4.61 15.56
N ILE A 297 15.05 -3.43 14.93
CA ILE A 297 15.23 -2.13 15.61
C ILE A 297 14.20 -1.94 16.72
N CYS A 298 12.93 -2.26 16.44
CA CYS A 298 11.83 -2.04 17.38
C CYS A 298 11.62 -3.21 18.36
N GLN A 299 12.28 -4.35 18.15
CA GLN A 299 12.09 -5.61 18.88
C GLN A 299 10.62 -6.04 18.93
N ARG A 300 9.92 -5.90 17.79
CA ARG A 300 8.49 -6.19 17.65
C ARG A 300 8.26 -6.96 16.35
N ASP A 301 7.86 -8.22 16.45
CA ASP A 301 7.65 -9.11 15.30
C ASP A 301 6.31 -8.90 14.59
N ASP A 302 5.38 -8.21 15.23
CA ASP A 302 4.07 -7.86 14.71
C ASP A 302 4.09 -6.69 13.70
N ILE A 303 5.25 -6.04 13.50
CA ILE A 303 5.37 -4.94 12.53
C ILE A 303 5.16 -5.49 11.12
N THR A 304 4.24 -4.86 10.40
CA THR A 304 3.93 -5.09 9.00
C THR A 304 3.86 -3.76 8.27
N TRP A 305 3.89 -3.78 6.95
CA TRP A 305 3.73 -2.55 6.18
C TRP A 305 2.38 -1.87 6.47
N ARG A 306 1.31 -2.60 6.84
CA ARG A 306 -0.01 -2.04 7.15
C ARG A 306 -0.02 -1.21 8.43
N ASN A 307 0.60 -1.71 9.49
CA ASN A 307 0.61 -1.03 10.79
C ASN A 307 1.76 -0.04 10.95
N LEU A 308 2.79 -0.08 10.09
CA LEU A 308 3.96 0.77 10.25
C LEU A 308 3.62 2.28 10.27
N ALA A 309 2.70 2.74 9.41
CA ALA A 309 2.33 4.16 9.37
C ALA A 309 1.68 4.62 10.68
N SER A 310 0.73 3.84 11.22
CA SER A 310 0.07 4.17 12.50
C SER A 310 1.03 4.06 13.68
N LEU A 311 1.91 3.06 13.68
CA LEU A 311 2.96 2.91 14.68
C LEU A 311 3.94 4.08 14.65
N ALA A 312 4.36 4.51 13.47
CA ALA A 312 5.25 5.65 13.32
C ALA A 312 4.60 6.95 13.81
N GLU A 313 3.31 7.16 13.50
CA GLU A 313 2.53 8.29 14.03
C GLU A 313 2.45 8.26 15.55
N TYR A 314 2.14 7.09 16.14
CA TYR A 314 2.09 6.91 17.59
C TYR A 314 3.46 7.18 18.25
N ALA A 315 4.54 6.61 17.72
CA ALA A 315 5.90 6.81 18.24
C ALA A 315 6.30 8.29 18.21
N ILE A 316 6.05 8.97 17.08
CA ILE A 316 6.32 10.40 16.95
C ILE A 316 5.45 11.20 17.93
N ALA A 317 4.19 10.83 18.14
CA ALA A 317 3.31 11.51 19.09
C ALA A 317 3.72 11.33 20.56
N GLN A 318 4.19 10.14 20.94
CA GLN A 318 4.68 9.87 22.29
C GLN A 318 6.01 10.57 22.58
N GLU A 319 6.93 10.56 21.60
CA GLU A 319 8.18 11.34 21.71
C GLU A 319 7.90 12.86 21.80
N ARG A 320 6.85 13.38 21.14
CA ARG A 320 6.41 14.77 21.33
C ARG A 320 5.99 15.09 22.77
N GLN A 321 5.43 14.11 23.46
CA GLN A 321 5.00 14.27 24.86
C GLN A 321 6.16 14.06 25.85
N GLY A 322 7.38 13.79 25.36
CA GLY A 322 8.56 13.52 26.19
C GLY A 322 8.46 12.19 26.96
N MET A 323 7.48 11.35 26.62
CA MET A 323 7.33 10.05 27.23
C MET A 323 8.39 9.13 26.63
N THR A 324 9.26 8.55 27.45
CA THR A 324 10.26 7.56 27.00
C THR A 324 9.81 6.13 27.24
N TYR A 325 8.78 5.94 28.07
CA TYR A 325 8.26 4.62 28.47
C TYR A 325 7.65 3.83 27.31
N TRP A 326 7.16 4.49 26.26
CA TRP A 326 6.55 3.81 25.11
C TRP A 326 7.50 2.83 24.41
N ARG A 327 8.82 3.10 24.41
CA ARG A 327 9.82 2.18 23.84
C ARG A 327 9.90 0.87 24.63
N GLN A 328 9.82 0.97 25.95
CA GLN A 328 9.78 -0.20 26.82
C GLN A 328 8.45 -0.94 26.66
N GLN A 329 7.33 -0.22 26.60
CA GLN A 329 6.02 -0.82 26.32
C GLN A 329 6.01 -1.58 24.99
N TRP A 330 6.59 -1.03 23.93
CA TRP A 330 6.68 -1.71 22.63
C TRP A 330 7.49 -3.01 22.70
N ARG A 331 8.62 -3.02 23.41
CA ARG A 331 9.41 -4.25 23.63
C ARG A 331 8.60 -5.31 24.37
N MET A 332 7.87 -4.90 25.40
CA MET A 332 7.01 -5.81 26.17
C MET A 332 5.86 -6.36 25.32
N LEU A 333 5.21 -5.54 24.49
CA LEU A 333 4.19 -6.02 23.53
C LEU A 333 4.80 -6.99 22.50
N GLY A 334 6.01 -6.72 22.01
CA GLY A 334 6.74 -7.61 21.12
C GLY A 334 7.06 -8.96 21.77
N GLN A 335 7.42 -8.96 23.06
CA GLN A 335 7.63 -10.19 23.82
C GLN A 335 6.35 -11.02 23.94
N ILE A 336 5.22 -10.40 24.29
CA ILE A 336 3.92 -11.10 24.32
C ILE A 336 3.62 -11.72 22.95
N TYR A 337 3.82 -10.98 21.87
CA TYR A 337 3.61 -11.48 20.51
C TYR A 337 4.42 -12.74 20.21
N SER A 338 5.71 -12.72 20.57
CA SER A 338 6.63 -13.84 20.35
C SER A 338 6.27 -15.07 21.18
N GLU A 339 5.83 -14.89 22.43
CA GLU A 339 5.42 -15.98 23.33
C GLU A 339 4.12 -16.65 22.89
N MET A 340 3.28 -15.92 22.15
CA MET A 340 2.05 -16.45 21.54
C MET A 340 2.30 -17.19 20.22
N TYR A 341 3.55 -17.33 19.77
CA TYR A 341 3.92 -18.00 18.50
C TYR A 341 3.16 -17.46 17.26
N LEU A 342 2.75 -16.20 17.30
CA LEU A 342 2.03 -15.54 16.20
C LEU A 342 2.99 -15.20 15.05
N LYS A 343 2.54 -15.35 13.80
CA LYS A 343 3.34 -14.94 12.64
C LYS A 343 3.15 -13.46 12.36
N PRO A 344 4.13 -12.74 11.80
CA PRO A 344 3.97 -11.32 11.47
C PRO A 344 2.70 -11.05 10.63
N GLY A 345 1.81 -10.20 11.13
CA GLY A 345 0.54 -9.86 10.48
C GLY A 345 -0.67 -10.71 10.88
N ASP A 346 -0.49 -11.72 11.74
CA ASP A 346 -1.61 -12.48 12.32
C ASP A 346 -2.45 -11.63 13.26
N ALA A 347 -1.81 -10.79 14.06
CA ALA A 347 -2.47 -9.85 14.96
C ALA A 347 -1.69 -8.55 15.15
N GLU A 348 -2.38 -7.51 15.60
CA GLU A 348 -1.80 -6.24 16.06
C GLU A 348 -2.10 -6.06 17.54
N LEU A 349 -1.07 -5.77 18.32
CA LEU A 349 -1.18 -5.51 19.75
C LEU A 349 -1.05 -4.02 20.02
N SER A 350 -1.97 -3.50 20.82
CA SER A 350 -1.96 -2.11 21.27
C SER A 350 -2.48 -2.04 22.71
N LEU A 351 -2.03 -1.02 23.43
CA LEU A 351 -2.45 -0.79 24.81
C LEU A 351 -3.23 0.51 24.87
N SER A 352 -4.39 0.48 25.53
CA SER A 352 -5.25 1.65 25.73
C SER A 352 -5.50 1.86 27.22
N ASN A 353 -5.63 3.12 27.64
CA ASN A 353 -5.90 3.45 29.03
C ASN A 353 -7.41 3.68 29.20
N SER A 354 -8.03 2.90 30.08
CA SER A 354 -9.41 3.09 30.52
C SER A 354 -9.46 3.63 31.95
N THR A 355 -10.63 4.05 32.42
CA THR A 355 -10.86 4.49 33.81
C THR A 355 -10.62 3.38 34.83
N GLU A 356 -10.70 2.13 34.40
CA GLU A 356 -10.57 0.93 35.25
C GLU A 356 -9.16 0.30 35.22
N GLY A 357 -8.28 0.78 34.33
CA GLY A 357 -6.92 0.27 34.17
C GLY A 357 -6.49 0.21 32.71
N GLU A 358 -5.37 -0.48 32.44
CA GLU A 358 -4.89 -0.68 31.08
C GLU A 358 -5.69 -1.79 30.39
N ILE A 359 -6.07 -1.60 29.13
CA ILE A 359 -6.73 -2.62 28.32
C ILE A 359 -5.78 -2.99 27.18
N LEU A 360 -5.40 -4.27 27.12
CA LEU A 360 -4.65 -4.82 26.00
C LEU A 360 -5.63 -5.13 24.87
N ILE A 361 -5.51 -4.42 23.76
CA ILE A 361 -6.30 -4.61 22.56
C ILE A 361 -5.50 -5.44 21.56
N ILE A 362 -6.05 -6.59 21.19
CA ILE A 362 -5.49 -7.51 20.20
C ILE A 362 -6.42 -7.58 19.00
N ARG A 363 -5.98 -7.07 17.85
CA ARG A 363 -6.73 -7.13 16.60
C ARG A 363 -6.19 -8.24 15.73
N THR A 364 -6.95 -9.31 15.59
CA THR A 364 -6.60 -10.47 14.77
C THR A 364 -7.09 -10.30 13.34
N HIS A 365 -6.22 -10.64 12.39
CA HIS A 365 -6.50 -10.57 10.95
C HIS A 365 -6.71 -11.95 10.34
N THR A 366 -6.34 -13.02 11.05
CA THR A 366 -6.48 -14.40 10.59
C THR A 366 -7.36 -15.22 11.53
N LYS A 367 -8.20 -16.11 10.96
CA LYS A 367 -9.06 -17.01 11.73
C LYS A 367 -8.25 -17.96 12.62
N SER A 368 -7.07 -18.38 12.14
CA SER A 368 -6.15 -19.24 12.89
C SER A 368 -5.60 -18.55 14.13
N ALA A 369 -5.18 -17.28 14.02
CA ALA A 369 -4.67 -16.53 15.16
C ALA A 369 -5.77 -16.24 16.18
N PHE A 370 -6.96 -15.85 15.71
CA PHE A 370 -8.11 -15.65 16.60
C PHE A 370 -8.48 -16.93 17.35
N GLY A 371 -8.63 -18.05 16.64
CA GLY A 371 -8.97 -19.34 17.26
C GLY A 371 -7.94 -19.74 18.31
N TRP A 372 -6.65 -19.65 17.97
CA TRP A 372 -5.58 -20.00 18.90
C TRP A 372 -5.58 -19.11 20.17
N LEU A 373 -5.77 -17.79 20.02
CA LEU A 373 -5.81 -16.86 21.15
C LEU A 373 -7.06 -17.06 22.01
N ALA A 374 -8.21 -17.30 21.39
CA ALA A 374 -9.47 -17.55 22.07
C ALA A 374 -9.49 -18.90 22.82
N ASP A 375 -8.78 -19.91 22.30
CA ASP A 375 -8.64 -21.24 22.92
C ASP A 375 -7.60 -21.24 24.06
N ASN A 376 -6.69 -20.27 24.10
CA ASN A 376 -5.59 -20.20 25.07
C ASN A 376 -5.57 -18.88 25.89
N PRO A 377 -6.69 -18.43 26.49
CA PRO A 377 -6.76 -17.14 27.18
C PRO A 377 -5.86 -17.11 28.42
N LYS A 378 -5.61 -18.26 29.06
CA LYS A 378 -4.74 -18.34 30.25
C LYS A 378 -3.29 -18.00 29.95
N ASN A 379 -2.73 -18.56 28.88
CA ASN A 379 -1.34 -18.29 28.48
C ASN A 379 -1.17 -16.81 28.13
N LEU A 380 -2.16 -16.25 27.44
CA LEU A 380 -2.22 -14.84 27.11
C LEU A 380 -2.31 -13.95 28.37
N GLY A 381 -3.17 -14.31 29.32
CA GLY A 381 -3.33 -13.63 30.60
C GLY A 381 -2.05 -13.63 31.43
N ILE A 382 -1.39 -14.79 31.58
CA ILE A 382 -0.11 -14.93 32.30
C ILE A 382 0.96 -14.03 31.67
N SER A 383 1.13 -14.11 30.35
CA SER A 383 2.18 -13.36 29.64
C SER A 383 1.92 -11.86 29.70
N THR A 384 0.65 -11.46 29.62
CA THR A 384 0.21 -10.06 29.72
C THR A 384 0.42 -9.50 31.12
N LEU A 385 -0.08 -10.17 32.16
CA LEU A 385 0.03 -9.68 33.54
C LEU A 385 1.46 -9.66 34.06
N ARG A 386 2.33 -10.57 33.57
CA ARG A 386 3.75 -10.57 33.89
C ARG A 386 4.46 -9.30 33.40
N LEU A 387 4.04 -8.74 32.27
CA LEU A 387 4.66 -7.56 31.65
C LEU A 387 3.90 -6.26 31.94
N PHE A 388 2.58 -6.34 32.07
CA PHE A 388 1.66 -5.25 32.33
C PHE A 388 0.72 -5.60 33.50
N PRO A 389 1.18 -5.48 34.76
CA PRO A 389 0.39 -5.88 35.93
C PRO A 389 -0.86 -4.99 36.17
N ALA A 390 -0.90 -3.81 35.54
CA ALA A 390 -2.02 -2.86 35.61
C ALA A 390 -3.14 -3.16 34.60
N VAL A 391 -3.02 -4.24 33.81
CA VAL A 391 -4.06 -4.62 32.85
C VAL A 391 -5.32 -5.06 33.59
N ALA A 392 -6.43 -4.45 33.20
CA ALA A 392 -7.78 -4.72 33.71
C ALA A 392 -8.54 -5.70 32.80
N ALA A 393 -8.29 -5.67 31.50
CA ALA A 393 -8.90 -6.58 30.54
C ALA A 393 -8.03 -6.76 29.28
N ILE A 394 -8.22 -7.90 28.62
CA ILE A 394 -7.69 -8.18 27.29
C ILE A 394 -8.87 -8.28 26.32
N GLU A 395 -8.87 -7.44 25.30
CA GLU A 395 -9.91 -7.41 24.29
C GLU A 395 -9.40 -7.98 22.96
N LEU A 396 -10.05 -9.04 22.50
CA LEU A 396 -9.80 -9.69 21.23
C LEU A 396 -10.83 -9.22 20.19
N TYR A 397 -10.32 -8.55 19.16
CA TYR A 397 -11.07 -8.11 17.99
C TYR A 397 -10.72 -9.00 16.80
N ALA A 398 -11.71 -9.30 15.96
CA ALA A 398 -11.50 -9.94 14.68
C ALA A 398 -12.26 -9.19 13.59
N SER A 399 -11.63 -8.97 12.44
CA SER A 399 -12.27 -8.25 11.33
C SER A 399 -13.49 -8.97 10.73
N PHE A 400 -13.70 -10.24 11.08
CA PHE A 400 -14.80 -11.09 10.60
C PHE A 400 -15.88 -11.35 11.67
N LEU A 401 -15.78 -10.71 12.84
CA LEU A 401 -16.79 -10.77 13.91
C LEU A 401 -17.33 -9.38 14.20
N ASP A 402 -18.63 -9.30 14.46
CA ASP A 402 -19.32 -8.05 14.82
C ASP A 402 -19.27 -7.76 16.34
N PHE A 403 -18.64 -8.65 17.11
CA PHE A 403 -18.49 -8.54 18.57
C PHE A 403 -17.05 -8.78 19.00
N THR A 404 -16.74 -8.30 20.19
CA THR A 404 -15.41 -8.43 20.84
C THR A 404 -15.44 -9.51 21.90
N VAL A 405 -14.36 -10.26 22.03
CA VAL A 405 -14.18 -11.20 23.14
C VAL A 405 -13.30 -10.53 24.18
N SER A 406 -13.83 -10.30 25.37
CA SER A 406 -13.09 -9.74 26.50
C SER A 406 -12.68 -10.85 27.45
N TYR A 407 -11.44 -10.78 27.95
CA TYR A 407 -10.96 -11.58 29.08
C TYR A 407 -10.57 -10.63 30.20
N THR A 408 -11.39 -10.56 31.23
CA THR A 408 -11.30 -9.57 32.31
C THR A 408 -10.40 -10.07 33.44
N ARG A 409 -9.93 -9.15 34.28
CA ARG A 409 -9.12 -9.48 35.46
C ARG A 409 -9.84 -10.42 36.44
N GLU A 410 -11.16 -10.31 36.57
CA GLU A 410 -11.96 -11.22 37.40
C GLU A 410 -11.95 -12.64 36.85
N GLU A 411 -12.07 -12.79 35.52
CA GLU A 411 -11.98 -14.09 34.86
C GLU A 411 -10.57 -14.68 34.95
N MET A 412 -9.52 -13.85 34.83
CA MET A 412 -8.13 -14.26 35.07
C MET A 412 -7.92 -14.78 36.49
N ALA A 413 -8.52 -14.13 37.49
CA ALA A 413 -8.48 -14.58 38.89
C ALA A 413 -9.25 -15.90 39.07
N ALA A 414 -10.43 -16.03 38.49
CA ALA A 414 -11.21 -17.27 38.50
C ALA A 414 -10.44 -18.44 37.86
N ASP A 415 -9.62 -18.14 36.85
CA ASP A 415 -8.75 -19.10 36.17
C ASP A 415 -7.44 -19.43 36.89
N GLY A 416 -7.16 -18.78 38.03
CA GLY A 416 -5.99 -19.02 38.88
C GLY A 416 -4.69 -18.36 38.40
N ILE A 417 -4.79 -17.28 37.61
CA ILE A 417 -3.63 -16.56 37.05
C ILE A 417 -3.10 -15.49 38.03
N ILE A 418 -3.97 -14.98 38.90
CA ILE A 418 -3.71 -13.87 39.84
C ILE A 418 -3.68 -14.40 41.27
#